data_AF-A0AA38J296-F1
#
_entry.id   AF-A0AA38J296-F1
#
_cell.length_a   1.000
_cell.length_b   1.000
_cell.length_c   1.000
_cell.angle_alpha   90.00
_cell.angle_beta   90.00
_cell.angle_gamma   90.00
#
_symmetry.space_group_name_H-M   'P 1'
#
loop_
_entity.id
_entity.type
_entity.pdbx_description
1 polymer ?
#
loop_
_entity_poly.entity_id
_entity_poly.type
_entity_poly.pdbx_seq_one_letter_code
_entity_poly.pdbx_strand_id
1 'polypeptide(L)'
;MSIVIKWTVTALQDIAQFVAADFGNVDPKEYHEAKVLEYLYTHQLPVGTNIARIRRGAHKGGSDPRRPDHITLSLQRGGHKLQTAHVYTGR
;
A
#
# COMPACT_ATOMS: atom_id res chain seq x y z
N MET A 1 2.15 -14.38 -13.27
CA MET A 1 0.93 -14.20 -12.44
C MET A 1 0.62 -12.72 -12.40
N SER A 2 -0.60 -12.29 -12.72
CA SER A 2 -1.00 -10.89 -12.53
C SER A 2 -1.63 -10.73 -11.15
N ILE A 3 -1.04 -9.90 -10.29
CA ILE A 3 -1.58 -9.56 -8.97
C ILE A 3 -2.43 -8.30 -9.13
N VAL A 4 -3.69 -8.35 -8.71
CA VAL A 4 -4.61 -7.21 -8.78
C VAL A 4 -4.45 -6.34 -7.54
N ILE A 5 -4.13 -5.06 -7.74
CA ILE A 5 -4.15 -4.07 -6.65
C ILE A 5 -5.59 -3.63 -6.42
N LYS A 6 -6.03 -3.64 -5.15
CA LYS A 6 -7.35 -3.18 -4.73
C LYS A 6 -7.24 -2.18 -3.61
N TRP A 7 -8.10 -1.17 -3.61
CA TRP A 7 -8.16 -0.16 -2.58
C TRP A 7 -9.37 -0.39 -1.67
N THR A 8 -9.19 -0.21 -0.36
CA THR A 8 -10.32 0.01 0.54
C THR A 8 -10.76 1.47 0.48
N VAL A 9 -12.02 1.73 0.85
CA VAL A 9 -12.53 3.09 1.02
C VAL A 9 -11.68 3.88 2.01
N THR A 10 -11.29 3.26 3.13
CA THR A 10 -10.41 3.88 4.13
C THR A 10 -9.06 4.29 3.56
N ALA A 11 -8.43 3.45 2.72
CA ALA A 11 -7.16 3.80 2.11
C ALA A 11 -7.28 4.98 1.13
N LEU A 12 -8.40 5.06 0.39
CA LEU A 12 -8.68 6.21 -0.47
C LEU A 12 -8.91 7.48 0.35
N GLN A 13 -9.62 7.38 1.49
CA GLN A 13 -9.81 8.50 2.41
C GLN A 13 -8.50 8.96 3.05
N ASP A 14 -7.62 8.03 3.43
CA ASP A 14 -6.29 8.36 3.98
C ASP A 14 -5.51 9.27 3.02
N ILE A 15 -5.59 8.97 1.71
CA ILE A 15 -4.84 9.72 0.68
C ILE A 15 -5.54 10.94 0.11
N ALA A 16 -6.86 11.06 0.31
CA ALA A 16 -7.68 12.12 -0.30
C ALA A 16 -7.30 13.54 0.17
N GLN A 17 -6.65 13.65 1.33
CA GLN A 17 -6.21 14.93 1.90
C GLN A 17 -4.82 15.38 1.40
N PHE A 18 -4.09 14.52 0.67
CA PHE A 18 -2.75 14.83 0.20
C PHE A 18 -2.78 15.25 -1.27
N VAL A 19 -1.76 16.03 -1.66
CA VAL A 19 -1.58 16.50 -3.03
C VAL A 19 -0.33 15.88 -3.65
N ALA A 20 -0.15 16.02 -4.97
CA ALA A 20 1.02 15.47 -5.65
C ALA A 20 2.35 15.99 -5.08
N ALA A 21 2.40 17.26 -4.65
CA ALA A 21 3.58 17.87 -4.04
C ALA A 21 4.03 17.14 -2.76
N ASP A 22 3.11 16.50 -2.05
CA ASP A 22 3.46 15.64 -0.94
C ASP A 22 4.32 14.46 -1.45
N PHE A 23 3.94 13.81 -2.55
CA PHE A 23 4.57 12.60 -3.06
C PHE A 23 5.60 12.85 -4.17
N GLY A 24 6.39 13.92 -4.08
CA GLY A 24 7.41 14.22 -5.08
C GLY A 24 6.85 14.60 -6.45
N ASN A 25 5.69 15.27 -6.46
CA ASN A 25 4.91 15.66 -7.65
C ASN A 25 4.29 14.49 -8.43
N VAL A 26 4.05 13.35 -7.76
CA VAL A 26 3.32 12.20 -8.30
C VAL A 26 1.93 12.14 -7.68
N ASP A 27 0.91 11.77 -8.45
CA ASP A 27 -0.43 11.54 -7.91
C ASP A 27 -0.37 10.56 -6.71
N PRO A 28 -1.04 10.85 -5.58
CA PRO A 28 -0.98 10.00 -4.40
C PRO A 28 -1.33 8.54 -4.70
N LYS A 29 -2.37 8.28 -5.50
CA LYS A 29 -2.79 6.91 -5.81
C LYS A 29 -1.75 6.21 -6.68
N GLU A 30 -1.22 6.88 -7.69
CA GLU A 30 -0.15 6.35 -8.55
C GLU A 30 1.13 6.04 -7.75
N TYR A 31 1.54 6.94 -6.86
CA TYR A 31 2.70 6.74 -5.98
C TYR A 31 2.56 5.45 -5.15
N HIS A 32 1.39 5.25 -4.56
CA HIS A 32 1.12 4.07 -3.73
C HIS A 32 1.11 2.78 -4.54
N GLU A 33 0.47 2.80 -5.70
CA GLU A 33 0.45 1.63 -6.59
C GLU A 33 1.87 1.28 -7.04
N ALA A 34 2.70 2.26 -7.38
CA ALA A 34 4.11 2.04 -7.72
C ALA A 34 4.89 1.41 -6.55
N LYS A 35 4.74 1.93 -5.32
CA LYS A 35 5.40 1.36 -4.13
C LYS A 35 4.93 -0.05 -3.82
N VAL A 36 3.64 -0.32 -3.97
CA VAL A 36 3.10 -1.68 -3.80
C VAL A 36 3.63 -2.61 -4.88
N LEU A 37 3.69 -2.19 -6.14
CA LEU A 37 4.28 -2.99 -7.21
C LEU A 37 5.75 -3.30 -6.92
N GLU A 38 6.54 -2.30 -6.54
CA GLU A 38 7.94 -2.47 -6.13
C GLU A 38 8.06 -3.52 -5.02
N TYR A 39 7.24 -3.44 -3.97
CA TYR A 39 7.20 -4.42 -2.89
C TYR A 39 6.89 -5.84 -3.41
N LEU A 40 5.88 -5.97 -4.26
CA LEU A 40 5.47 -7.27 -4.82
C LEU A 40 6.55 -7.91 -5.70
N TYR A 41 7.39 -7.11 -6.36
CA TYR A 41 8.50 -7.61 -7.17
C TYR A 41 9.74 -7.96 -6.36
N THR A 42 9.99 -7.25 -5.26
CA THR A 42 11.23 -7.39 -4.47
C THR A 42 11.11 -8.37 -3.31
N HIS A 43 9.89 -8.77 -2.93
CA HIS A 43 9.65 -9.63 -1.77
C HIS A 43 9.11 -11.01 -2.16
N GLN A 44 9.51 -12.03 -1.39
CA GLN A 44 8.91 -13.35 -1.49
C GLN A 44 7.46 -13.30 -1.00
N LEU A 45 6.51 -13.54 -1.91
CA LEU A 45 5.09 -13.52 -1.59
C LEU A 45 4.61 -14.91 -1.14
N PRO A 46 3.56 -14.98 -0.31
CA PRO A 46 2.86 -16.23 -0.04
C PRO A 46 2.38 -16.89 -1.33
N VAL A 47 2.51 -18.21 -1.40
CA VAL A 47 2.13 -18.98 -2.59
C VAL A 47 0.64 -18.80 -2.91
N GLY A 48 0.35 -18.50 -4.17
CA GLY A 48 -1.01 -18.29 -4.66
C GLY A 48 -1.60 -16.90 -4.39
N THR A 49 -0.79 -15.93 -3.96
CA THR A 49 -1.20 -14.52 -3.89
C THR A 49 -1.62 -14.02 -5.27
N ASN A 50 -2.83 -13.47 -5.37
CA ASN A 50 -3.37 -12.90 -6.61
C ASN A 50 -4.06 -11.53 -6.40
N ILE A 51 -4.23 -11.08 -5.16
CA ILE A 51 -4.74 -9.76 -4.82
C ILE A 51 -3.84 -9.12 -3.78
N ALA A 52 -3.47 -7.86 -4.03
CA ALA A 52 -2.78 -6.99 -3.10
C ALA A 52 -3.74 -5.87 -2.68
N ARG A 53 -4.37 -5.99 -1.51
CA ARG A 53 -5.36 -5.03 -1.04
C ARG A 53 -4.73 -3.98 -0.14
N ILE A 54 -4.67 -2.74 -0.60
CA ILE A 54 -4.26 -1.58 0.19
C ILE A 54 -5.37 -1.30 1.21
N ARG A 55 -5.03 -1.45 2.50
CA ARG A 55 -5.94 -1.30 3.66
C ARG A 55 -5.88 0.09 4.25
N ARG A 56 -4.68 0.70 4.25
CA ARG A 56 -4.41 2.07 4.67
C ARG A 56 -3.42 2.69 3.68
N GLY A 57 -3.66 3.95 3.31
CA GLY A 57 -2.68 4.74 2.58
C GLY A 57 -1.48 5.08 3.47
N ALA A 58 -0.37 5.46 2.86
CA ALA A 58 0.74 6.14 3.50
C ALA A 58 0.24 7.46 4.09
N HIS A 59 0.30 7.55 5.42
CA HIS A 59 -0.09 8.72 6.19
C HIS A 59 0.94 8.91 7.30
N LYS A 60 1.28 10.18 7.57
CA LYS A 60 2.30 10.55 8.57
C LYS A 60 2.06 9.84 9.89
N GLY A 61 3.03 9.02 10.30
CA GLY A 61 3.23 8.61 11.69
C GLY A 61 2.08 7.90 12.37
N GLY A 62 1.12 7.29 11.66
CA GLY A 62 0.02 6.51 12.28
C GLY A 62 -0.46 7.05 13.64
N SER A 63 -0.71 6.17 14.61
CA SER A 63 -0.90 6.58 16.01
C SER A 63 0.42 6.81 16.77
N ASP A 64 1.56 6.56 16.12
CA ASP A 64 2.90 6.61 16.70
C ASP A 64 3.83 7.42 15.78
N PRO A 65 4.15 8.68 16.14
CA PRO A 65 4.95 9.58 15.31
C PRO A 65 6.38 9.07 15.05
N ARG A 66 6.83 8.00 15.70
CA ARG A 66 8.14 7.36 15.45
C ARG A 66 8.07 6.26 14.39
N ARG A 67 6.88 5.84 13.97
CA ARG A 67 6.75 4.87 12.88
C ARG A 67 6.98 5.55 11.53
N PRO A 68 7.90 5.03 10.71
CA PRO A 68 8.07 5.52 9.35
C PRO A 68 6.76 5.41 8.57
N ASP A 69 6.56 6.35 7.64
CA ASP A 69 5.41 6.36 6.76
C ASP A 69 5.34 5.06 5.93
N HIS A 70 4.16 4.46 5.85
CA HIS A 70 3.98 3.16 5.23
C HIS A 70 2.56 2.91 4.74
N ILE A 71 2.46 2.09 3.71
CA ILE A 71 1.21 1.58 3.16
C ILE A 71 0.92 0.22 3.83
N THR A 72 -0.26 0.06 4.41
CA THR A 72 -0.67 -1.23 4.98
C THR A 72 -1.38 -2.04 3.92
N LEU A 73 -0.87 -3.24 3.65
CA LEU A 73 -1.34 -4.12 2.60
C LEU A 73 -1.81 -5.47 3.14
N SER A 74 -2.85 -6.04 2.55
CA SER A 74 -3.26 -7.44 2.76
C SER A 74 -3.03 -8.22 1.47
N LEU A 75 -2.12 -9.19 1.51
CA LEU A 75 -1.92 -10.16 0.45
C LEU A 75 -3.01 -11.23 0.56
N GLN A 76 -3.70 -11.49 -0.54
CA GLN A 76 -4.85 -12.39 -0.57
C GLN A 76 -4.75 -13.39 -1.71
N ARG A 77 -5.36 -14.56 -1.49
CA ARG A 77 -5.69 -15.53 -2.53
C ARG A 77 -7.20 -15.58 -2.66
N GLY A 78 -7.72 -14.97 -3.72
CA GLY A 78 -9.15 -14.68 -3.84
C GLY A 78 -9.62 -13.77 -2.69
N GLY A 79 -10.73 -14.11 -2.05
CA GLY A 79 -11.27 -13.36 -0.91
C GLY A 79 -10.51 -13.53 0.42
N HIS A 80 -9.61 -14.51 0.52
CA HIS A 80 -8.99 -14.91 1.78
C HIS A 80 -7.66 -14.18 2.02
N LYS A 81 -7.51 -13.55 3.19
CA LYS A 81 -6.26 -12.91 3.62
C LYS A 81 -5.22 -13.98 3.96
N LEU A 82 -4.05 -13.89 3.33
CA LEU A 82 -2.89 -14.73 3.63
C LEU A 82 -1.94 -14.03 4.59
N GLN A 83 -1.62 -12.77 4.33
CA GLN A 83 -0.63 -12.02 5.09
C GLN A 83 -0.97 -10.53 5.12
N THR A 84 -0.56 -9.85 6.18
CA THR A 84 -0.48 -8.38 6.23
C THR A 84 0.97 -7.96 6.03
N ALA A 85 1.22 -7.00 5.15
CA ALA A 85 2.51 -6.40 4.89
C ALA A 85 2.46 -4.88 5.13
N HIS A 86 3.60 -4.30 5.49
CA HIS A 86 3.77 -2.85 5.61
C HIS A 86 4.82 -2.45 4.56
N VAL A 87 4.42 -1.62 3.60
CA VAL A 87 5.30 -1.12 2.55
C VAL A 87 5.78 0.27 2.98
N TYR A 88 7.01 0.35 3.47
CA TYR A 88 7.59 1.62 3.92
C TYR A 88 7.87 2.52 2.71
N THR A 89 7.40 3.76 2.78
CA THR A 89 7.48 4.70 1.65
C THR A 89 8.83 5.40 1.58
N GLY A 90 9.54 5.51 2.71
CA GLY A 90 10.82 6.23 2.81
C GLY A 90 10.70 7.72 2.51
N ARG A 91 9.47 8.25 2.59
CA ARG A 91 9.13 9.64 2.30
C ARG A 91 9.34 10.56 3.49
#